data_AF-A0AAU5MUP1-F1
#
_entry.id   AF-A0AAU5MUP1-F1
#
_cell.length_a   1.000
_cell.length_b   1.000
_cell.length_c   1.000
_cell.angle_alpha   90.00
_cell.angle_beta   90.00
_cell.angle_gamma   90.00
#
_symmetry.space_group_name_H-M   'P 1'
#
loop_
_entity.id
_entity.type
_entity.pdbx_description
1 polymer ?
#
loop_
_entity_poly.entity_id
_entity_poly.type
_entity_poly.pdbx_seq_one_letter_code
_entity_poly.pdbx_strand_id
1 'polypeptide(L)'
;MSNTQPAAVASERIPLKARRVSFAWDRTPLHWVPGDPFTTHTINVLHLLLPAGERWFIHVYRQVLPYIQDEELRQDVIGFIGQEAMHSQAHDDVLPHLKDLGLDPTPYTAQVDWLFEKLLGDRTLPPGRARKWWLLERVATIAAIEHYTAFLGDWILNADELDRRGADPTMLDLLRWHGAEEVEHRSVAFDVFMHVDGSYRRRVRTWATAFSALAFLWQRGARFFMENDPSLLDGKASFGQFYRSGRRGTLPSTPAMLRSIPRYLSRSYHPSQEGSTAQAVDYLTRSPAAVAAEARTTEAR
;
A
#
# COMPACT_ATOMS: atom_id res chain seq x y z
N MET A 1 -19.97 -21.74 -20.58
CA MET A 1 -19.44 -20.40 -20.27
C MET A 1 -17.94 -20.57 -20.12
N SER A 2 -17.13 -19.90 -20.95
CA SER A 2 -15.68 -20.11 -21.01
C SER A 2 -15.05 -19.87 -19.63
N ASN A 3 -14.45 -20.92 -19.07
CA ASN A 3 -13.82 -20.91 -17.75
C ASN A 3 -12.36 -20.44 -17.89
N THR A 4 -12.15 -19.32 -18.56
CA THR A 4 -10.82 -18.76 -18.76
C THR A 4 -10.39 -18.14 -17.44
N GLN A 5 -9.42 -18.74 -16.76
CA GLN A 5 -8.76 -18.11 -15.62
C GLN A 5 -8.20 -16.75 -16.06
N PRO A 6 -8.21 -15.73 -15.19
CA PRO A 6 -7.50 -14.48 -15.47
C PRO A 6 -6.05 -14.80 -15.83
N ALA A 7 -5.56 -14.24 -16.92
CA ALA A 7 -4.19 -14.43 -17.38
C ALA A 7 -3.40 -13.14 -17.19
N ALA A 8 -2.16 -13.27 -16.72
CA ALA A 8 -1.24 -12.15 -16.61
C ALA A 8 -0.87 -11.61 -17.99
N VAL A 9 -0.66 -10.29 -18.09
CA VAL A 9 0.08 -9.71 -19.21
C VAL A 9 1.56 -10.02 -18.98
N ALA A 10 2.15 -10.89 -19.80
CA ALA A 10 3.50 -11.42 -19.57
C ALA A 10 4.60 -10.33 -19.53
N SER A 11 4.43 -9.22 -20.26
CA SER A 11 5.38 -8.09 -20.24
C SER A 11 5.45 -7.33 -18.92
N GLU A 12 4.48 -7.54 -18.03
CA GLU A 12 4.37 -6.80 -16.79
C GLU A 12 5.10 -7.46 -15.61
N ARG A 13 5.61 -8.69 -15.79
CA ARG A 13 6.35 -9.42 -14.76
C ARG A 13 7.85 -9.14 -14.85
N ILE A 14 8.44 -8.74 -13.74
CA ILE A 14 9.89 -8.52 -13.59
C ILE A 14 10.38 -9.14 -12.28
N PRO A 15 11.68 -9.49 -12.16
CA PRO A 15 12.26 -9.87 -10.88
C PRO A 15 12.18 -8.72 -9.88
N LEU A 16 11.58 -8.99 -8.72
CA LEU A 16 11.44 -8.00 -7.65
C LEU A 16 12.73 -7.89 -6.84
N LYS A 17 13.12 -6.66 -6.49
CA LYS A 17 14.36 -6.36 -5.77
C LYS A 17 14.06 -5.44 -4.59
N ALA A 18 14.34 -5.92 -3.39
CA ALA A 18 14.30 -5.09 -2.19
C ALA A 18 15.41 -4.03 -2.22
N ARG A 19 15.04 -2.75 -2.07
CA ARG A 19 15.96 -1.62 -2.06
C ARG A 19 16.07 -1.06 -0.65
N ARG A 20 17.28 -1.04 -0.07
CA ARG A 20 17.54 -0.49 1.28
C ARG A 20 17.61 1.03 1.25
N VAL A 21 16.46 1.66 1.02
CA VAL A 21 16.29 3.11 0.97
C VAL A 21 16.40 3.74 2.37
N SER A 22 16.63 5.05 2.40
CA SER A 22 16.73 5.84 3.62
C SER A 22 16.39 7.29 3.28
N PHE A 23 15.65 7.96 4.15
CA PHE A 23 15.17 9.33 3.91
C PHE A 23 15.63 10.27 5.03
N ALA A 24 15.92 11.52 4.67
CA ALA A 24 16.32 12.56 5.62
C ALA A 24 15.13 13.50 5.87
N TRP A 25 14.53 13.37 7.06
CA TRP A 25 13.27 14.03 7.42
C TRP A 25 13.44 15.42 8.04
N ASP A 26 14.65 15.80 8.44
CA ASP A 26 14.96 17.00 9.23
C ASP A 26 14.44 18.31 8.61
N ARG A 27 14.24 18.33 7.29
CA ARG A 27 13.73 19.48 6.53
C ARG A 27 12.29 19.33 6.03
N THR A 28 11.68 18.16 6.18
CA THR A 28 10.31 17.91 5.72
C THR A 28 9.33 18.58 6.70
N PRO A 29 8.48 19.52 6.26
CA PRO A 29 7.55 20.20 7.16
C PRO A 29 6.36 19.30 7.52
N LEU A 30 5.65 19.64 8.60
CA LEU A 30 4.41 18.94 8.99
C LEU A 30 3.38 18.92 7.86
N HIS A 31 3.20 20.07 7.19
CA HIS A 31 2.41 20.18 5.96
C HIS A 31 3.34 20.16 4.76
N TRP A 32 3.73 18.96 4.35
CA TRP A 32 4.55 18.74 3.17
C TRP A 32 3.85 19.05 1.86
N VAL A 33 2.52 19.27 1.83
CA VAL A 33 1.85 19.99 0.74
C VAL A 33 1.59 21.45 1.20
N PRO A 34 2.30 22.45 0.64
CA PRO A 34 2.19 23.82 1.08
C PRO A 34 0.75 24.35 1.08
N GLY A 35 0.29 24.82 2.25
CA GLY A 35 -1.04 25.41 2.43
C GLY A 35 -2.22 24.42 2.28
N ASP A 36 -1.97 23.11 2.19
CA ASP A 36 -3.01 22.08 2.09
C ASP A 36 -2.83 20.99 3.16
N PRO A 37 -3.13 21.32 4.45
CA PRO A 37 -3.04 20.37 5.55
C PRO A 37 -3.96 19.17 5.36
N PHE A 38 -5.13 19.37 4.74
CA PHE A 38 -6.07 18.29 4.51
C PHE A 38 -5.52 17.23 3.55
N THR A 39 -4.93 17.64 2.43
CA THR A 39 -4.27 16.71 1.50
C THR A 39 -3.10 16.02 2.20
N THR A 40 -2.21 16.78 2.84
CA THR A 40 -1.06 16.28 3.59
C THR A 40 -1.49 15.16 4.54
N HIS A 41 -2.45 15.46 5.43
CA HIS A 41 -2.89 14.53 6.46
C HIS A 41 -3.72 13.36 5.96
N THR A 42 -4.45 13.56 4.85
CA THR A 42 -5.14 12.44 4.20
C THR A 42 -4.14 11.44 3.64
N ILE A 43 -3.02 11.90 3.09
CA ILE A 43 -1.96 11.01 2.57
C ILE A 43 -1.15 10.43 3.74
N ASN A 44 -0.86 11.21 4.79
CA ASN A 44 -0.12 10.75 5.97
C ASN A 44 -0.75 9.53 6.66
N VAL A 45 -2.04 9.29 6.46
CA VAL A 45 -2.72 8.06 6.92
C VAL A 45 -1.96 6.80 6.49
N LEU A 46 -1.32 6.82 5.32
CA LEU A 46 -0.47 5.74 4.83
C LEU A 46 0.57 5.32 5.88
N HIS A 47 1.28 6.28 6.50
CA HIS A 47 2.29 5.99 7.53
C HIS A 47 1.69 5.38 8.80
N LEU A 48 0.39 5.59 9.07
CA LEU A 48 -0.28 4.97 10.21
C LEU A 48 -0.73 3.53 9.94
N LEU A 49 -0.98 3.17 8.67
CA LEU A 49 -1.62 1.91 8.29
C LEU A 49 -0.62 0.89 7.74
N LEU A 50 0.23 1.32 6.82
CA LEU A 50 1.11 0.45 6.06
C LEU A 50 2.10 -0.34 6.92
N PRO A 51 2.84 0.26 7.89
CA PRO A 51 3.85 -0.49 8.62
C PRO A 51 3.33 -1.75 9.34
N ALA A 52 2.14 -1.67 9.93
CA ALA A 52 1.50 -2.82 10.57
C ALA A 52 0.92 -3.82 9.56
N GLY A 53 0.32 -3.32 8.47
CA GLY A 53 -0.24 -4.13 7.40
C GLY A 53 0.81 -4.98 6.69
N GLU A 54 1.93 -4.37 6.32
CA GLU A 54 3.00 -5.01 5.55
C GLU A 54 3.79 -6.03 6.38
N ARG A 55 4.03 -5.74 7.67
CA ARG A 55 4.52 -6.73 8.64
C ARG A 55 3.59 -7.95 8.70
N TRP A 56 2.28 -7.71 8.67
CA TRP A 56 1.27 -8.77 8.62
C TRP A 56 1.26 -9.52 7.29
N PHE A 57 1.46 -8.86 6.15
CA PHE A 57 1.61 -9.51 4.84
C PHE A 57 2.78 -10.50 4.86
N ILE A 58 3.94 -10.05 5.31
CA ILE A 58 5.15 -10.86 5.45
C ILE A 58 4.89 -12.08 6.34
N HIS A 59 4.25 -11.89 7.49
CA HIS A 59 3.91 -12.98 8.41
C HIS A 59 3.02 -14.03 7.75
N VAL A 60 1.94 -13.60 7.08
CA VAL A 60 1.02 -14.52 6.40
C VAL A 60 1.70 -15.21 5.23
N TYR A 61 2.49 -14.51 4.40
CA TYR A 61 3.12 -15.11 3.22
C TYR A 61 4.23 -16.10 3.58
N ARG A 62 4.93 -15.91 4.70
CA ARG A 62 5.80 -16.95 5.26
C ARG A 62 5.05 -18.25 5.57
N GLN A 63 3.80 -18.16 6.04
CA GLN A 63 2.95 -19.33 6.26
C GLN A 63 2.42 -19.95 4.95
N VAL A 64 2.31 -19.15 3.88
CA VAL A 64 1.77 -19.60 2.58
C VAL A 64 2.85 -20.23 1.71
N LEU A 65 4.11 -19.79 1.79
CA LEU A 65 5.23 -20.26 0.97
C LEU A 65 5.31 -21.80 0.82
N PRO A 66 5.13 -22.62 1.87
CA PRO A 66 5.16 -24.09 1.74
C PRO A 66 4.04 -24.69 0.87
N TYR A 67 2.99 -23.91 0.57
CA TYR A 67 1.86 -24.34 -0.26
C TYR A 67 1.97 -23.87 -1.72
N ILE A 68 3.00 -23.10 -2.06
CA ILE A 68 3.26 -22.63 -3.42
C ILE A 68 4.14 -23.65 -4.13
N GLN A 69 3.63 -24.24 -5.21
CA GLN A 69 4.31 -25.28 -5.99
C GLN A 69 4.98 -24.71 -7.24
N ASP A 70 4.52 -23.56 -7.70
CA ASP A 70 5.10 -22.82 -8.81
C ASP A 70 6.34 -22.09 -8.29
N GLU A 71 7.51 -22.48 -8.80
CA GLU A 71 8.79 -21.90 -8.34
C GLU A 71 8.90 -20.43 -8.75
N GLU A 72 8.33 -20.03 -9.88
CA GLU A 72 8.34 -18.64 -10.32
C GLU A 72 7.51 -17.76 -9.38
N LEU A 73 6.28 -18.17 -9.07
CA LEU A 73 5.44 -17.47 -8.09
C LEU A 73 6.09 -17.47 -6.70
N ARG A 74 6.78 -18.56 -6.34
CA ARG A 74 7.50 -18.64 -5.06
C ARG A 74 8.63 -17.60 -4.99
N GLN A 75 9.39 -17.39 -6.07
CA GLN A 75 10.42 -16.35 -6.13
C GLN A 75 9.80 -14.95 -6.06
N ASP A 76 8.68 -14.73 -6.75
CA ASP A 76 7.97 -13.45 -6.70
C ASP A 76 7.49 -13.13 -5.27
N VAL A 77 6.96 -14.11 -4.53
CA VAL A 77 6.58 -13.94 -3.12
C VAL A 77 7.79 -13.64 -2.22
N ILE A 78 8.96 -14.24 -2.49
CA ILE A 78 10.18 -13.94 -1.74
C ILE A 78 10.62 -12.50 -2.01
N GLY A 79 10.57 -12.05 -3.26
CA GLY A 79 10.88 -10.68 -3.66
C GLY A 79 9.92 -9.67 -3.03
N PHE A 80 8.61 -9.94 -3.09
CA PHE A 80 7.56 -9.19 -2.43
C PHE A 80 7.83 -9.04 -0.93
N ILE A 81 8.09 -10.14 -0.20
CA ILE A 81 8.45 -10.11 1.23
C ILE A 81 9.64 -9.18 1.50
N GLY A 82 10.61 -9.14 0.57
CA GLY A 82 11.76 -8.26 0.66
C GLY A 82 11.40 -6.77 0.49
N GLN A 83 10.59 -6.43 -0.50
CA GLN A 83 10.11 -5.06 -0.76
C GLN A 83 9.25 -4.55 0.40
N GLU A 84 8.26 -5.35 0.83
CA GLU A 84 7.38 -5.02 1.97
C GLU A 84 8.13 -4.76 3.26
N ALA A 85 9.24 -5.47 3.50
CA ALA A 85 10.07 -5.22 4.68
C ALA A 85 10.73 -3.83 4.63
N MET A 86 11.08 -3.36 3.43
CA MET A 86 11.64 -2.02 3.22
C MET A 86 10.55 -0.95 3.27
N HIS A 87 9.38 -1.20 2.68
CA HIS A 87 8.21 -0.31 2.74
C HIS A 87 7.84 -0.02 4.19
N SER A 88 7.72 -1.08 4.98
CA SER A 88 7.28 -1.00 6.38
C SER A 88 8.24 -0.15 7.19
N GLN A 89 9.54 -0.37 7.06
CA GLN A 89 10.56 0.41 7.74
C GLN A 89 10.53 1.88 7.30
N ALA A 90 10.48 2.15 5.99
CA ALA A 90 10.52 3.52 5.47
C ALA A 90 9.32 4.35 5.94
N HIS A 91 8.13 3.76 5.98
CA HIS A 91 6.94 4.43 6.50
C HIS A 91 6.97 4.61 8.03
N ASP A 92 7.51 3.64 8.78
CA ASP A 92 7.67 3.73 10.23
C ASP A 92 8.64 4.84 10.64
N ASP A 93 9.70 5.06 9.85
CA ASP A 93 10.70 6.12 10.05
C ASP A 93 10.12 7.55 9.97
N VAL A 94 8.93 7.73 9.38
CA VAL A 94 8.22 9.02 9.35
C VAL A 94 7.57 9.36 10.70
N LEU A 95 7.20 8.35 11.49
CA LEU A 95 6.40 8.54 12.70
C LEU A 95 7.13 9.31 13.82
N PRO A 96 8.42 9.07 14.10
CA PRO A 96 9.18 9.91 15.05
C PRO A 96 9.22 11.38 14.61
N HIS A 97 9.38 11.63 13.31
CA HIS A 97 9.42 13.00 12.78
C HIS A 97 8.09 13.75 12.97
N LEU A 98 6.95 13.08 12.73
CA LEU A 98 5.63 13.66 13.03
C LEU A 98 5.50 14.04 14.51
N LYS A 99 6.04 13.19 15.41
CA LYS A 99 6.03 13.43 16.84
C LYS A 99 6.91 14.62 17.23
N ASP A 100 8.09 14.76 16.62
CA ASP A 100 8.99 15.91 16.83
C ASP A 100 8.35 17.23 16.36
N LEU A 101 7.48 17.16 15.35
CA LEU A 101 6.66 18.28 14.88
C LEU A 101 5.39 18.53 15.73
N GLY A 102 5.23 17.82 16.84
CA GLY A 102 4.14 18.03 17.80
C GLY A 102 2.87 17.21 17.54
N LEU A 103 2.92 16.21 16.64
CA LEU A 103 1.80 15.34 16.32
C LEU A 103 2.14 13.88 16.66
N ASP A 104 1.71 13.40 17.83
CA ASP A 104 2.00 12.03 18.28
C ASP A 104 1.07 10.99 17.62
N PRO A 105 1.58 10.11 16.72
CA PRO A 105 0.75 9.13 16.04
C PRO A 105 0.42 7.89 16.89
N THR A 106 1.07 7.71 18.05
CA THR A 106 1.04 6.49 18.87
C THR A 106 -0.37 5.97 19.19
N PRO A 107 -1.36 6.81 19.58
CA PRO A 107 -2.70 6.32 19.90
C PRO A 107 -3.40 5.67 18.70
N TYR A 108 -3.11 6.15 17.49
CA TYR A 108 -3.70 5.60 16.28
C TYR A 108 -2.96 4.32 15.86
N THR A 109 -1.63 4.34 15.82
CA THR A 109 -0.83 3.18 15.40
C THR A 109 -1.03 1.99 16.33
N ALA A 110 -1.14 2.19 17.65
CA ALA A 110 -1.46 1.12 18.59
C ALA A 110 -2.79 0.41 18.29
N GLN A 111 -3.80 1.13 17.78
CA GLN A 111 -5.06 0.53 17.35
C GLN A 111 -4.87 -0.31 16.08
N VAL A 112 -4.07 0.19 15.14
CA VAL A 112 -3.80 -0.49 13.87
C VAL A 112 -2.98 -1.76 14.11
N ASP A 113 -1.95 -1.68 14.96
CA ASP A 113 -1.18 -2.85 15.40
C ASP A 113 -2.10 -3.91 16.02
N TRP A 114 -3.00 -3.50 16.94
CA TRP A 114 -3.97 -4.42 17.53
C TRP A 114 -4.88 -5.07 16.48
N LEU A 115 -5.35 -4.31 15.48
CA LEU A 115 -6.18 -4.82 14.39
C LEU A 115 -5.45 -5.95 13.62
N PHE A 116 -4.21 -5.70 13.19
CA PHE A 116 -3.45 -6.67 12.41
C PHE A 116 -2.96 -7.86 13.25
N GLU A 117 -2.54 -7.63 14.49
CA GLU A 117 -2.02 -8.67 15.37
C GLU A 117 -3.10 -9.55 16.00
N LYS A 118 -4.26 -8.97 16.36
CA LYS A 118 -5.30 -9.68 17.12
C LYS A 118 -6.49 -10.07 16.25
N LEU A 119 -7.02 -9.15 15.45
CA LEU A 119 -8.21 -9.44 14.65
C LEU A 119 -7.86 -10.28 13.40
N LEU A 120 -6.78 -9.88 12.71
CA LEU A 120 -6.30 -10.51 11.48
C LEU A 120 -5.12 -11.46 11.71
N GLY A 121 -4.57 -11.51 12.92
CA GLY A 121 -3.42 -12.33 13.27
C GLY A 121 -3.74 -13.82 13.38
N ASP A 122 -2.82 -14.55 14.00
CA ASP A 122 -2.99 -15.98 14.20
C ASP A 122 -4.11 -16.27 15.19
N ARG A 123 -4.90 -17.31 14.89
CA ARG A 123 -6.00 -17.78 15.72
C ARG A 123 -5.73 -19.19 16.18
N THR A 124 -6.08 -19.48 17.44
CA THR A 124 -6.05 -20.83 18.00
C THR A 124 -7.18 -21.67 17.41
N LEU A 125 -6.97 -22.16 16.18
CA LEU A 125 -7.91 -23.00 15.45
C LEU A 125 -7.43 -24.46 15.40
N PRO A 126 -8.35 -25.45 15.44
CA PRO A 126 -7.99 -26.85 15.32
C PRO A 126 -7.30 -27.11 13.97
N PRO A 127 -6.35 -28.07 13.91
CA PRO A 127 -5.74 -28.48 12.65
C PRO A 127 -6.77 -28.89 11.59
N GLY A 128 -6.42 -28.71 10.31
CA GLY A 128 -7.27 -29.09 9.19
C GLY A 128 -8.08 -27.92 8.61
N ARG A 129 -9.37 -28.15 8.34
CA ARG A 129 -10.19 -27.26 7.50
C ARG A 129 -10.33 -25.84 8.06
N ALA A 130 -10.50 -25.68 9.37
CA ALA A 130 -10.67 -24.37 10.00
C ALA A 130 -9.40 -23.51 9.88
N ARG A 131 -8.24 -24.08 10.21
CA ARG A 131 -6.94 -23.39 10.08
C ARG A 131 -6.62 -23.05 8.63
N LYS A 132 -6.83 -23.99 7.69
CA LYS A 132 -6.65 -23.73 6.26
C LYS A 132 -7.59 -22.62 5.78
N TRP A 133 -8.86 -22.66 6.16
CA TRP A 133 -9.83 -21.63 5.80
C TRP A 133 -9.39 -20.24 6.28
N TRP A 134 -8.88 -20.13 7.51
CA TRP A 134 -8.39 -18.86 8.05
C TRP A 134 -7.14 -18.34 7.33
N LEU A 135 -6.22 -19.23 6.94
CA LEU A 135 -5.09 -18.84 6.10
C LEU A 135 -5.57 -18.28 4.75
N LEU A 136 -6.51 -18.96 4.08
CA LEU A 136 -7.05 -18.50 2.80
C LEU A 136 -7.87 -17.21 2.91
N GLU A 137 -8.56 -16.98 4.04
CA GLU A 137 -9.19 -15.68 4.34
C GLU A 137 -8.18 -14.54 4.37
N ARG A 138 -7.06 -14.75 5.06
CA ARG A 138 -6.01 -13.73 5.18
C ARG A 138 -5.34 -13.47 3.84
N VAL A 139 -4.99 -14.51 3.08
CA VAL A 139 -4.44 -14.37 1.72
C VAL A 139 -5.38 -13.57 0.81
N ALA A 140 -6.67 -13.90 0.82
CA ALA A 140 -7.67 -13.17 0.02
C ALA A 140 -7.89 -11.73 0.50
N THR A 141 -7.60 -11.43 1.77
CA THR A 141 -7.64 -10.07 2.33
C THR A 141 -6.40 -9.29 1.90
N ILE A 142 -5.21 -9.90 1.89
CA ILE A 142 -3.98 -9.27 1.37
C ILE A 142 -4.18 -8.92 -0.11
N ALA A 143 -4.60 -9.88 -0.94
CA ALA A 143 -4.87 -9.62 -2.36
C ALA A 143 -5.88 -8.47 -2.60
N ALA A 144 -6.82 -8.27 -1.67
CA ALA A 144 -7.74 -7.16 -1.74
C ALA A 144 -7.11 -5.83 -1.30
N ILE A 145 -6.26 -5.81 -0.28
CA ILE A 145 -5.55 -4.61 0.17
C ILE A 145 -4.54 -4.17 -0.89
N GLU A 146 -3.78 -5.11 -1.42
CA GLU A 146 -2.78 -4.92 -2.48
C GLU A 146 -3.36 -4.33 -3.77
N HIS A 147 -4.62 -4.67 -4.07
CA HIS A 147 -5.31 -4.00 -5.16
C HIS A 147 -5.48 -2.49 -4.94
N TYR A 148 -5.72 -2.06 -3.70
CA TYR A 148 -5.84 -0.64 -3.37
C TYR A 148 -4.48 0.06 -3.31
N THR A 149 -3.46 -0.60 -2.77
CA THR A 149 -2.10 -0.02 -2.73
C THR A 149 -1.55 0.12 -4.15
N ALA A 150 -1.73 -0.87 -5.03
CA ALA A 150 -1.38 -0.75 -6.45
C ALA A 150 -2.13 0.40 -7.15
N PHE A 151 -3.42 0.60 -6.86
CA PHE A 151 -4.18 1.76 -7.38
C PHE A 151 -3.62 3.09 -6.87
N LEU A 152 -3.24 3.17 -5.59
CA LEU A 152 -2.64 4.37 -5.01
C LEU A 152 -1.21 4.61 -5.51
N GLY A 153 -0.46 3.54 -5.76
CA GLY A 153 0.87 3.54 -6.34
C GLY A 153 0.87 4.10 -7.75
N ASP A 154 -0.03 3.60 -8.61
CA ASP A 154 -0.26 4.18 -9.93
C ASP A 154 -0.70 5.64 -9.84
N TRP A 155 -1.61 5.98 -8.91
CA TRP A 155 -2.04 7.37 -8.74
C TRP A 155 -0.91 8.32 -8.35
N ILE A 156 -0.06 7.98 -7.37
CA ILE A 156 0.98 8.88 -6.85
C ILE A 156 2.09 9.13 -7.87
N LEU A 157 2.39 8.13 -8.72
CA LEU A 157 3.31 8.29 -9.86
C LEU A 157 2.81 9.32 -10.88
N ASN A 158 1.49 9.50 -10.96
CA ASN A 158 0.80 10.39 -11.91
C ASN A 158 0.21 11.65 -11.24
N ALA A 159 0.56 11.94 -9.98
CA ALA A 159 0.01 13.04 -9.19
C ALA A 159 0.72 14.39 -9.43
N ASP A 160 0.79 14.85 -10.68
CA ASP A 160 1.52 16.07 -11.10
C ASP A 160 1.13 17.33 -10.32
N GLU A 161 -0.10 17.40 -9.81
CA GLU A 161 -0.57 18.55 -9.05
C GLU A 161 0.20 18.71 -7.72
N LEU A 162 0.71 17.63 -7.14
CA LEU A 162 1.55 17.71 -5.95
C LEU A 162 2.87 18.42 -6.27
N ASP A 163 3.49 18.13 -7.42
CA ASP A 163 4.71 18.82 -7.87
C ASP A 163 4.44 20.30 -8.15
N ARG A 164 3.34 20.62 -8.84
CA ARG A 164 2.97 22.02 -9.15
C ARG A 164 2.75 22.87 -7.89
N ARG A 165 2.33 22.23 -6.79
CA ARG A 165 2.13 22.86 -5.48
C ARG A 165 3.41 22.97 -4.65
N GLY A 166 4.53 22.42 -5.14
CA GLY A 166 5.79 22.40 -4.41
C GLY A 166 5.73 21.48 -3.19
N ALA A 167 5.08 20.33 -3.31
CA ALA A 167 5.12 19.32 -2.26
C ALA A 167 6.56 18.88 -1.95
N ASP A 168 6.83 18.54 -0.69
CA ASP A 168 8.18 18.20 -0.21
C ASP A 168 8.80 17.06 -1.02
N PRO A 169 10.02 17.24 -1.55
CA PRO A 169 10.63 16.24 -2.42
C PRO A 169 10.99 14.95 -1.69
N THR A 170 11.36 14.99 -0.41
CA THR A 170 11.68 13.78 0.37
C THR A 170 10.42 12.94 0.58
N MET A 171 9.31 13.57 0.98
CA MET A 171 8.04 12.87 1.14
C MET A 171 7.53 12.30 -0.18
N LEU A 172 7.62 13.07 -1.28
CA LEU A 172 7.23 12.57 -2.60
C LEU A 172 8.11 11.42 -3.08
N ASP A 173 9.41 11.44 -2.79
CA ASP A 173 10.31 10.33 -3.14
C ASP A 173 9.93 9.05 -2.41
N LEU A 174 9.65 9.10 -1.09
CA LEU A 174 9.15 7.93 -0.36
C LEU A 174 7.85 7.39 -0.96
N LEU A 175 6.85 8.26 -1.16
CA LEU A 175 5.52 7.83 -1.61
C LEU A 175 5.55 7.26 -3.02
N ARG A 176 6.37 7.82 -3.91
CA ARG A 176 6.50 7.34 -5.30
C ARG A 176 7.44 6.16 -5.44
N TRP A 177 8.48 6.05 -4.61
CA TRP A 177 9.32 4.85 -4.55
C TRP A 177 8.47 3.65 -4.14
N HIS A 178 7.74 3.78 -3.03
CA HIS A 178 6.82 2.75 -2.59
C HIS A 178 5.74 2.52 -3.66
N GLY A 179 5.10 3.58 -4.16
CA GLY A 179 4.08 3.45 -5.21
C GLY A 179 4.57 2.76 -6.50
N ALA A 180 5.84 2.94 -6.87
CA ALA A 180 6.45 2.21 -7.99
C ALA A 180 6.63 0.73 -7.68
N GLU A 181 7.13 0.37 -6.49
CA GLU A 181 7.26 -1.03 -6.07
C GLU A 181 5.88 -1.71 -5.95
N GLU A 182 4.85 -0.99 -5.49
CA GLU A 182 3.44 -1.44 -5.51
C GLU A 182 2.96 -1.79 -6.91
N VAL A 183 3.40 -1.02 -7.92
CA VAL A 183 3.13 -1.34 -9.31
C VAL A 183 3.98 -2.52 -9.78
N GLU A 184 5.28 -2.60 -9.45
CA GLU A 184 6.15 -3.74 -9.82
C GLU A 184 5.54 -5.08 -9.36
N HIS A 185 5.00 -5.13 -8.14
CA HIS A 185 4.50 -6.37 -7.53
C HIS A 185 2.99 -6.56 -7.49
N ARG A 186 2.21 -5.65 -8.11
CA ARG A 186 0.73 -5.62 -8.07
C ARG A 186 -0.01 -6.93 -8.33
N SER A 187 0.62 -7.86 -9.05
CA SER A 187 0.02 -9.15 -9.38
C SER A 187 0.30 -10.24 -8.33
N VAL A 188 1.40 -10.15 -7.57
CA VAL A 188 1.89 -11.24 -6.70
C VAL A 188 0.81 -11.69 -5.73
N ALA A 189 0.19 -10.76 -5.01
CA ALA A 189 -0.80 -11.11 -3.99
C ALA A 189 -2.05 -11.76 -4.58
N PHE A 190 -2.47 -11.30 -5.76
CA PHE A 190 -3.58 -11.89 -6.51
C PHE A 190 -3.23 -13.29 -7.02
N ASP A 191 -2.03 -13.47 -7.55
CA ASP A 191 -1.56 -14.74 -8.12
C ASP A 191 -1.41 -15.79 -7.02
N VAL A 192 -0.89 -15.42 -5.85
CA VAL A 192 -0.90 -16.26 -4.65
C VAL A 192 -2.32 -16.68 -4.30
N PHE A 193 -3.27 -15.74 -4.23
CA PHE A 193 -4.66 -16.05 -3.93
C PHE A 193 -5.28 -17.01 -4.95
N MET A 194 -5.03 -16.80 -6.24
CA MET A 194 -5.52 -17.67 -7.31
C MET A 194 -4.89 -19.06 -7.25
N HIS A 195 -3.61 -19.16 -6.88
CA HIS A 195 -2.87 -20.42 -6.72
C HIS A 195 -3.40 -21.27 -5.56
N VAL A 196 -3.71 -20.67 -4.39
CA VAL A 196 -4.09 -21.43 -3.19
C VAL A 196 -5.60 -21.56 -2.92
N ASP A 197 -6.44 -20.71 -3.53
CA ASP A 197 -7.91 -20.74 -3.36
C ASP A 197 -8.69 -20.44 -4.65
N GLY A 198 -8.45 -19.27 -5.27
CA GLY A 198 -9.13 -18.85 -6.51
C GLY A 198 -10.65 -18.64 -6.39
N SER A 199 -11.22 -18.66 -5.18
CA SER A 199 -12.66 -18.55 -4.97
C SER A 199 -13.19 -17.15 -5.25
N TYR A 200 -13.92 -16.97 -6.36
CA TYR A 200 -14.53 -15.67 -6.70
C TYR A 200 -15.40 -15.10 -5.59
N ARG A 201 -16.18 -15.94 -4.88
CA ARG A 201 -17.00 -15.49 -3.75
C ARG A 201 -16.15 -14.96 -2.61
N ARG A 202 -15.04 -15.64 -2.26
CA ARG A 202 -14.13 -15.17 -1.22
C ARG A 202 -13.51 -13.85 -1.64
N ARG A 203 -12.98 -13.79 -2.86
CA ARG A 203 -12.37 -12.58 -3.44
C ARG A 203 -13.27 -11.35 -3.34
N VAL A 204 -14.53 -11.45 -3.77
CA VAL A 204 -15.47 -10.32 -3.71
C VAL A 204 -15.81 -9.95 -2.27
N ARG A 205 -16.03 -10.94 -1.40
CA ARG A 205 -16.36 -10.67 0.01
C ARG A 205 -15.19 -10.02 0.74
N THR A 206 -13.98 -10.56 0.64
CA THR A 206 -12.78 -9.97 1.29
C THR A 206 -12.46 -8.61 0.72
N TRP A 207 -12.64 -8.39 -0.58
CA TRP A 207 -12.54 -7.07 -1.19
C TRP A 207 -13.53 -6.06 -0.60
N ALA A 208 -14.81 -6.43 -0.47
CA ALA A 208 -15.82 -5.53 0.09
C ALA A 208 -15.57 -5.25 1.59
N THR A 209 -15.13 -6.26 2.34
CA THR A 209 -14.73 -6.09 3.74
C THR A 209 -13.51 -5.19 3.87
N ALA A 210 -12.45 -5.43 3.07
CA ALA A 210 -11.24 -4.63 3.05
C ALA A 210 -11.54 -3.18 2.63
N PHE A 211 -12.36 -2.97 1.59
CA PHE A 211 -12.82 -1.64 1.18
C PHE A 211 -13.44 -0.87 2.36
N SER A 212 -14.39 -1.52 3.04
CA SER A 212 -15.15 -0.89 4.11
C SER A 212 -14.26 -0.57 5.31
N ALA A 213 -13.36 -1.50 5.66
CA ALA A 213 -12.39 -1.31 6.73
C ALA A 213 -11.38 -0.20 6.40
N LEU A 214 -10.80 -0.21 5.20
CA LEU A 214 -9.86 0.82 4.76
C LEU A 214 -10.52 2.19 4.69
N ALA A 215 -11.72 2.31 4.10
CA ALA A 215 -12.44 3.58 4.07
C ALA A 215 -12.72 4.14 5.48
N PHE A 216 -13.12 3.26 6.41
CA PHE A 216 -13.32 3.64 7.81
C PHE A 216 -12.03 4.09 8.49
N LEU A 217 -10.96 3.30 8.37
CA LEU A 217 -9.65 3.62 8.94
C LEU A 217 -9.12 4.92 8.34
N TRP A 218 -9.23 5.12 7.03
CA TRP A 218 -8.77 6.33 6.36
C TRP A 218 -9.49 7.57 6.84
N GLN A 219 -10.82 7.50 6.93
CA GLN A 219 -11.63 8.59 7.46
C GLN A 219 -11.28 8.90 8.91
N ARG A 220 -11.07 7.87 9.74
CA ARG A 220 -10.64 8.04 11.14
C ARG A 220 -9.23 8.61 11.25
N GLY A 221 -8.31 8.20 10.37
CA GLY A 221 -6.91 8.63 10.35
C GLY A 221 -6.79 10.09 9.92
N ALA A 222 -7.47 10.47 8.83
CA ALA A 222 -7.51 11.85 8.39
C ALA A 222 -8.16 12.75 9.44
N ARG A 223 -9.22 12.27 10.12
CA ARG A 223 -9.82 12.98 11.25
C ARG A 223 -8.83 13.13 12.40
N PHE A 224 -8.16 12.04 12.80
CA PHE A 224 -7.17 12.03 13.86
C PHE A 224 -6.06 13.06 13.61
N PHE A 225 -5.46 13.04 12.42
CA PHE A 225 -4.44 14.02 12.05
C PHE A 225 -4.95 15.45 12.09
N MET A 226 -6.11 15.72 11.48
CA MET A 226 -6.68 17.07 11.45
C MET A 226 -7.00 17.60 12.86
N GLU A 227 -7.52 16.75 13.76
CA GLU A 227 -7.89 17.14 15.12
C GLU A 227 -6.68 17.31 16.06
N ASN A 228 -5.55 16.66 15.76
CA ASN A 228 -4.34 16.66 16.60
C ASN A 228 -3.19 17.48 15.99
N ASP A 229 -3.44 18.17 14.89
CA ASP A 229 -2.45 19.06 14.28
C ASP A 229 -2.26 20.34 15.12
N PRO A 230 -1.06 20.59 15.68
CA PRO A 230 -0.82 21.73 16.56
C PRO A 230 -0.93 23.09 15.88
N SER A 231 -0.91 23.13 14.54
CA SER A 231 -1.02 24.36 13.75
C SER A 231 -2.47 24.72 13.38
N LEU A 232 -3.44 23.83 13.66
CA LEU A 232 -4.85 24.02 13.32
C LEU A 232 -5.68 24.28 14.59
N LEU A 233 -6.43 25.38 14.62
CA LEU A 233 -7.29 25.72 15.77
C LEU A 233 -8.57 24.85 15.85
N ASP A 234 -9.10 24.41 14.71
CA ASP A 234 -10.35 23.64 14.59
C ASP A 234 -10.27 22.67 13.40
N GLY A 235 -9.15 21.92 13.29
CA GLY A 235 -8.92 21.03 12.15
C GLY A 235 -9.98 19.94 12.05
N LYS A 236 -10.70 19.91 10.93
CA LYS A 236 -11.78 18.94 10.67
C LYS A 236 -11.59 18.31 9.31
N ALA A 237 -11.55 16.97 9.28
CA ALA A 237 -11.65 16.23 8.04
C ALA A 237 -13.08 16.31 7.49
N SER A 238 -13.23 16.57 6.19
CA SER A 238 -14.55 16.64 5.56
C SER A 238 -14.59 15.94 4.20
N PHE A 239 -15.71 15.26 3.92
CA PHE A 239 -15.97 14.66 2.61
C PHE A 239 -15.97 15.71 1.48
N GLY A 240 -16.43 16.93 1.78
CA GLY A 240 -16.39 18.03 0.81
C GLY A 240 -14.97 18.46 0.44
N GLN A 241 -14.03 18.48 1.40
CA GLN A 241 -12.61 18.73 1.10
C GLN A 241 -12.01 17.56 0.32
N PHE A 242 -12.29 16.30 0.69
CA PHE A 242 -11.84 15.13 -0.05
C PHE A 242 -12.25 15.19 -1.53
N TYR A 243 -13.54 15.46 -1.78
CA TYR A 243 -14.05 15.61 -3.15
C TYR A 243 -13.38 16.76 -3.91
N ARG A 244 -13.17 17.92 -3.27
CA ARG A 244 -12.48 19.06 -3.89
C ARG A 244 -11.01 18.77 -4.17
N SER A 245 -10.27 18.17 -3.23
CA SER A 245 -8.87 17.76 -3.42
C SER A 245 -8.75 16.74 -4.55
N GLY A 246 -9.67 15.78 -4.63
CA GLY A 246 -9.73 14.82 -5.74
C GLY A 246 -10.00 15.47 -7.10
N ARG A 247 -10.80 16.55 -7.15
CA ARG A 247 -11.00 17.33 -8.38
C ARG A 247 -9.80 18.20 -8.75
N ARG A 248 -9.03 18.65 -7.76
CA ARG A 248 -7.78 19.41 -8.00
C ARG A 248 -6.64 18.49 -8.46
N GLY A 249 -6.70 17.20 -8.14
CA GLY A 249 -5.67 16.23 -8.46
C GLY A 249 -4.65 15.99 -7.34
N THR A 250 -4.89 16.55 -6.14
CA THR A 250 -4.03 16.31 -4.97
C THR A 250 -4.38 15.06 -4.18
N LEU A 251 -5.53 14.45 -4.47
CA LEU A 251 -5.97 13.14 -3.97
C LEU A 251 -6.58 12.32 -5.12
N PRO A 252 -6.77 11.00 -4.96
CA PRO A 252 -7.52 10.21 -5.93
C PRO A 252 -8.93 10.77 -6.15
N SER A 253 -9.31 10.91 -7.42
CA SER A 253 -10.64 11.44 -7.75
C SER A 253 -11.74 10.40 -7.53
N THR A 254 -12.91 10.83 -7.04
CA THR A 254 -14.09 9.95 -6.88
C THR A 254 -14.44 9.19 -8.17
N PRO A 255 -14.42 9.81 -9.38
CA PRO A 255 -14.64 9.07 -10.61
C PRO A 255 -13.60 7.97 -10.88
N ALA A 256 -12.32 8.20 -10.56
CA ALA A 256 -11.29 7.18 -10.71
C ALA A 256 -11.55 5.98 -9.77
N MET A 257 -11.85 6.25 -8.50
CA MET A 257 -12.20 5.21 -7.52
C MET A 257 -13.45 4.42 -7.93
N LEU A 258 -14.50 5.08 -8.43
CA LEU A 258 -15.71 4.38 -8.86
C LEU A 258 -15.49 3.53 -10.12
N ARG A 259 -14.58 3.93 -11.01
CA ARG A 259 -14.23 3.15 -12.22
C ARG A 259 -13.38 1.92 -11.90
N SER A 260 -12.61 1.91 -10.81
CA SER A 260 -11.81 0.74 -10.43
C SER A 260 -12.67 -0.42 -9.92
N ILE A 261 -13.81 -0.13 -9.27
CA ILE A 261 -14.74 -1.14 -8.72
C ILE A 261 -15.18 -2.19 -9.75
N PRO A 262 -15.83 -1.83 -10.87
CA PRO A 262 -16.29 -2.83 -11.85
C PRO A 262 -15.12 -3.58 -12.51
N ARG A 263 -13.93 -2.96 -12.62
CA ARG A 263 -12.73 -3.65 -13.12
C ARG A 263 -12.34 -4.79 -12.19
N TYR A 264 -12.17 -4.52 -10.89
CA TYR A 264 -11.84 -5.57 -9.93
C TYR A 264 -12.93 -6.64 -9.84
N LEU A 265 -14.20 -6.26 -9.85
CA LEU A 265 -15.30 -7.24 -9.79
C LEU A 265 -15.44 -8.09 -11.07
N SER A 266 -14.70 -7.80 -12.14
CA SER A 266 -14.69 -8.67 -13.32
C SER A 266 -14.09 -10.04 -12.99
N ARG A 267 -14.72 -11.10 -13.51
CA ARG A 267 -14.19 -12.47 -13.41
C ARG A 267 -12.92 -12.69 -14.22
N SER A 268 -12.69 -11.89 -15.25
CA SER A 268 -11.47 -11.92 -16.07
C SER A 268 -10.39 -10.96 -15.58
N TYR A 269 -10.60 -10.28 -14.44
CA TYR A 269 -9.64 -9.32 -13.91
C TYR A 269 -8.32 -9.97 -13.51
N HIS A 270 -7.23 -9.34 -13.90
CA HIS A 270 -5.88 -9.54 -13.37
C HIS A 270 -5.30 -8.18 -12.95
N PRO A 271 -4.46 -8.06 -11.91
CA PRO A 271 -3.84 -6.77 -11.58
C PRO A 271 -2.83 -6.24 -12.62
N SER A 272 -2.35 -7.07 -13.54
CA SER A 272 -1.30 -6.69 -14.50
C SER A 272 -1.76 -5.59 -15.47
N GLN A 273 -3.06 -5.44 -15.68
CA GLN A 273 -3.70 -4.37 -16.48
C GLN A 273 -3.85 -3.03 -15.71
N GLU A 274 -3.45 -2.94 -14.45
CA GLU A 274 -3.46 -1.70 -13.66
C GLU A 274 -2.04 -1.13 -13.60
N GLY A 275 -1.87 0.16 -13.88
CA GLY A 275 -0.53 0.79 -13.93
C GLY A 275 0.39 0.24 -15.04
N SER A 276 1.66 0.65 -15.00
CA SER A 276 2.68 0.24 -15.98
C SER A 276 3.99 -0.12 -15.29
N THR A 277 4.47 -1.36 -15.48
CA THR A 277 5.78 -1.79 -14.97
C THR A 277 6.90 -0.94 -15.56
N ALA A 278 6.79 -0.55 -16.83
CA ALA A 278 7.79 0.30 -17.48
C ALA A 278 7.89 1.69 -16.81
N GLN A 279 6.75 2.30 -16.46
CA GLN A 279 6.74 3.59 -15.74
C GLN A 279 7.31 3.46 -14.33
N ALA A 280 6.94 2.39 -13.60
CA ALA A 280 7.45 2.13 -12.26
C ALA A 280 8.97 1.97 -12.26
N VAL A 281 9.49 1.14 -13.16
CA VAL A 281 10.94 0.93 -13.33
C VAL A 281 11.65 2.23 -13.71
N ASP A 282 11.10 3.00 -14.66
CA ASP A 282 11.66 4.31 -15.03
C ASP A 282 11.78 5.24 -13.81
N TYR A 283 10.72 5.35 -13.00
CA TYR A 283 10.75 6.15 -11.78
C TYR A 283 11.83 5.66 -10.80
N LEU A 284 11.94 4.35 -10.60
CA LEU A 284 12.92 3.77 -9.68
C LEU A 284 14.37 4.03 -10.11
N THR A 285 14.64 4.19 -11.41
CA THR A 285 15.99 4.58 -11.89
C THR A 285 16.38 6.03 -11.56
N ARG A 286 15.40 6.87 -11.22
CA ARG A 286 15.58 8.30 -10.98
C ARG A 286 15.12 8.76 -9.58
N SER A 287 14.61 7.86 -8.76
CA SER A 287 14.34 8.09 -7.34
C SER A 287 15.67 8.31 -6.59
N PRO A 288 15.88 9.47 -5.95
CA PRO A 288 17.09 9.72 -5.16
C PRO A 288 17.38 8.63 -4.14
N ALA A 289 16.36 8.17 -3.39
CA ALA A 289 16.53 7.13 -2.38
C ALA A 289 16.88 5.76 -2.99
N ALA A 290 16.24 5.37 -4.09
CA ALA A 290 16.52 4.11 -4.77
C ALA A 290 17.93 4.08 -5.38
N VAL A 291 18.34 5.17 -6.04
CA VAL A 291 19.68 5.31 -6.63
C VAL A 291 20.75 5.28 -5.55
N ALA A 292 20.54 5.98 -4.42
CA ALA A 292 21.48 5.96 -3.30
C ALA A 292 21.60 4.55 -2.68
N ALA A 293 20.50 3.80 -2.58
CA ALA A 293 20.51 2.43 -2.08
C ALA A 293 21.30 1.47 -3.00
N GLU A 294 21.19 1.64 -4.31
CA GLU A 294 21.93 0.85 -5.30
C GLU A 294 23.44 1.12 -5.27
N ALA A 295 23.82 2.40 -5.15
CA ALA A 295 25.23 2.79 -5.00
C ALA A 295 25.88 2.12 -3.77
N ARG A 296 25.23 2.19 -2.61
CA ARG A 296 25.71 1.54 -1.36
C ARG A 296 25.87 0.03 -1.50
N THR A 297 25.00 -0.61 -2.27
CA THR A 297 25.06 -2.08 -2.49
C THR A 297 26.23 -2.46 -3.39
N THR A 298 26.59 -1.60 -4.33
CA THR A 298 27.70 -1.82 -5.27
C THR A 298 29.06 -1.64 -4.57
N GLU A 299 29.18 -0.66 -3.68
CA GLU A 299 30.40 -0.43 -2.89
C GLU A 299 30.68 -1.54 -1.85
N ALA A 300 29.65 -2.29 -1.45
CA ALA A 300 29.77 -3.37 -0.47
C ALA A 300 30.14 -4.74 -1.10
N ARG A 301 30.31 -4.82 -2.42
CA ARG A 301 30.68 -6.03 -3.16
C ARG A 301 32.13 -5.97 -3.63
#